data_AF-A0A9N9N2M1-F1
#
_entry.id   AF-A0A9N9N2M1-F1
#
_cell.length_a   1.000
_cell.length_b   1.000
_cell.length_c   1.000
_cell.angle_alpha   90.00
_cell.angle_beta   90.00
_cell.angle_gamma   90.00
#
_symmetry.space_group_name_H-M   'P 1'
#
loop_
_entity.id
_entity.type
_entity.pdbx_description
1 polymer ?
#
loop_
_entity_poly.entity_id
_entity_poly.type
_entity_poly.pdbx_seq_one_letter_code
_entity_poly.pdbx_strand_id
1 'polypeptide(L)'
;MLWLLFGVTLVLGESVVEENSKIVVIKQGPVRGYRVSGTNVFAYHNIPYATAPTGPNKFKAPLPPPEWTEIYDAIDKQVTCPQIWETVNPKEDCLIASVFAPENGTGLPVMVYVHGGGFQIGSGNYETKFGINSISELIVVNFNYRLGVHGFLCLGTEEAPGNAGMKDQLALLRWVQDNIAAFGGNADDVTIVGCSAGGWSVDLLRLVSVTDGLFKNVISESGANPGAFGIQHNPIENAKYYAKALGFNKVDDLSALSNFYTTASIETLISRPDLAQIRPDSSIIFAPCVEKDIGIEMFLDDAPVNILKSGSNKAHPVLYGLANLEGVMVLGNLQDWSIRMNENFSEFLPADLAFQNVEEKMAVAKRVKEFYFKDKPISQDTIRAYVDYFSDTLFVYSILRSVKLSAESGNNSTIYLYEYSFPNINLSVFPGMTGALHCEQMQATFDRNETSMTEEQLIIRAKMRRMYSDFITTGNPVSDESLLPPWSPTNANRSPYMAMGVNISVQGPLYEERANLWDDIYGKYYRAPIPPGNSAKILSINKVLWIMYIIVFIPNLSVLLRKVTKTY
;
A
#
# COMPACT_ATOMS: atom_id res chain seq x y z
N MET A 1 -25.83 57.52 64.16
CA MET A 1 -26.68 56.66 63.30
C MET A 1 -26.00 56.53 61.95
N LEU A 2 -25.14 55.52 61.77
CA LEU A 2 -24.59 55.12 60.47
C LEU A 2 -24.42 53.60 60.52
N TRP A 3 -25.28 52.91 59.79
CA TRP A 3 -25.22 51.46 59.58
C TRP A 3 -24.31 51.20 58.38
N LEU A 4 -23.24 50.43 58.57
CA LEU A 4 -22.41 49.90 57.49
C LEU A 4 -22.86 48.46 57.22
N LEU A 5 -23.61 48.29 56.12
CA LEU A 5 -23.98 47.00 55.54
C LEU A 5 -22.78 46.46 54.74
N PHE A 6 -22.17 45.37 55.21
CA PHE A 6 -21.29 44.55 54.38
C PHE A 6 -22.15 43.55 53.60
N GLY A 7 -22.32 43.80 52.29
CA GLY A 7 -22.87 42.82 51.36
C GLY A 7 -21.78 41.86 50.93
N VAL A 8 -21.94 40.57 51.24
CA VAL A 8 -21.11 39.49 50.67
C VAL A 8 -21.78 39.03 49.39
N THR A 9 -21.24 39.42 48.25
CA THR A 9 -21.57 38.82 46.95
C THR A 9 -20.87 37.47 46.83
N LEU A 10 -21.63 36.39 46.95
CA LEU A 10 -21.21 35.05 46.54
C LEU A 10 -21.19 35.00 45.00
N VAL A 11 -19.99 35.04 44.43
CA VAL A 11 -19.76 34.67 43.03
C VAL A 11 -19.71 33.14 42.97
N LEU A 12 -20.80 32.51 42.57
CA LEU A 12 -20.79 31.11 42.16
C LEU A 12 -20.11 31.06 40.78
N GLY A 13 -18.80 30.83 40.78
CA GLY A 13 -18.11 30.41 39.57
C GLY A 13 -18.46 28.96 39.30
N GLU A 14 -19.33 28.71 38.33
CA GLU A 14 -19.39 27.39 37.69
C GLU A 14 -18.05 27.17 36.99
N SER A 15 -17.15 26.43 37.65
CA SER A 15 -16.01 25.84 36.97
C SER A 15 -16.59 24.81 36.00
N VAL A 16 -16.63 25.13 34.71
CA VAL A 16 -16.84 24.13 33.66
C VAL A 16 -15.69 23.15 33.81
N VAL A 17 -15.95 21.99 34.40
CA VAL A 17 -15.00 20.89 34.43
C VAL A 17 -14.89 20.41 32.99
N GLU A 18 -13.76 20.68 32.35
CA GLU A 18 -13.49 20.20 31.01
C GLU A 18 -13.55 18.66 31.02
N GLU A 19 -14.48 18.07 30.28
CA GLU A 19 -14.58 16.61 30.16
C GLU A 19 -13.33 16.11 29.42
N ASN A 20 -12.44 15.47 30.18
CA ASN A 20 -11.21 14.85 29.66
C ASN A 20 -11.46 13.48 29.03
N SER A 21 -12.65 12.90 29.22
CA SER A 21 -13.05 11.62 28.63
C SER A 21 -14.50 11.67 28.16
N LYS A 22 -14.81 10.94 27.09
CA LYS A 22 -16.16 10.83 26.52
C LYS A 22 -16.49 9.37 26.27
N ILE A 23 -17.72 8.96 26.58
CA ILE A 23 -18.21 7.61 26.33
C ILE A 23 -19.12 7.65 25.10
N VAL A 24 -18.90 6.72 24.17
CA VAL A 24 -19.77 6.45 23.04
C VAL A 24 -20.26 5.00 23.12
N VAL A 25 -21.47 4.74 22.64
CA VAL A 25 -22.02 3.37 22.59
C VAL A 25 -22.02 2.92 21.15
N ILE A 26 -21.17 1.94 20.85
CA ILE A 26 -21.13 1.26 19.54
C ILE A 26 -21.88 -0.06 19.62
N LYS A 27 -22.05 -0.76 18.49
CA LYS A 27 -22.78 -2.03 18.42
C LYS A 27 -22.20 -3.10 19.35
N GLN A 28 -20.88 -3.11 19.56
CA GLN A 28 -20.19 -4.06 20.42
C GLN A 28 -20.31 -3.74 21.92
N GLY A 29 -20.59 -2.49 22.30
CA GLY A 29 -20.64 -2.06 23.69
C GLY A 29 -20.16 -0.61 23.92
N PRO A 30 -20.13 -0.13 25.18
CA PRO A 30 -19.65 1.20 25.52
C PRO A 30 -18.13 1.34 25.41
N VAL A 31 -17.65 2.44 24.84
CA VAL A 31 -16.22 2.76 24.65
C VAL A 31 -15.92 4.13 25.22
N ARG A 32 -14.88 4.23 26.05
CA ARG A 32 -14.37 5.51 26.58
C ARG A 32 -13.14 5.96 25.80
N GLY A 33 -13.20 7.17 25.25
CA GLY A 33 -12.07 7.88 24.65
C GLY A 33 -11.66 9.08 25.48
N TYR A 34 -10.53 9.69 25.12
CA TYR A 34 -9.91 10.79 25.88
C TYR A 34 -9.55 11.95 24.97
N ARG A 35 -9.64 13.17 25.52
CA ARG A 35 -9.31 14.39 24.78
C ARG A 35 -7.83 14.40 24.41
N VAL A 36 -7.54 14.69 23.15
CA VAL A 36 -6.17 14.92 22.68
C VAL A 36 -5.74 16.32 23.15
N SER A 37 -4.61 16.38 23.85
CA SER A 37 -4.14 17.61 24.51
C SER A 37 -3.98 18.78 23.53
N GLY A 38 -4.55 19.93 23.87
CA GLY A 38 -4.50 21.14 23.05
C GLY A 38 -5.49 21.16 21.88
N THR A 39 -6.48 20.25 21.87
CA THR A 39 -7.43 20.07 20.76
C THR A 39 -8.86 19.88 21.28
N ASN A 40 -9.84 20.01 20.38
CA ASN A 40 -11.23 19.64 20.62
C ASN A 40 -11.55 18.21 20.17
N VAL A 41 -10.54 17.35 19.94
CA VAL A 41 -10.72 15.99 19.43
C VAL A 41 -10.62 14.96 20.56
N PHE A 42 -11.51 13.98 20.54
CA PHE A 42 -11.41 12.77 21.37
C PHE A 42 -10.79 11.63 20.56
N ALA A 43 -9.80 10.97 21.14
CA ALA A 43 -9.20 9.77 20.60
C ALA A 43 -9.72 8.53 21.34
N TYR A 44 -10.11 7.52 20.57
CA TYR A 44 -10.54 6.22 21.05
C TYR A 44 -9.61 5.18 20.42
N HIS A 45 -8.62 4.72 21.15
CA HIS A 45 -7.58 3.84 20.63
C HIS A 45 -7.91 2.35 20.85
N ASN A 46 -7.46 1.51 19.91
CA ASN A 46 -7.46 0.06 20.05
C ASN A 46 -8.86 -0.56 20.28
N ILE A 47 -9.87 -0.07 19.58
CA ILE A 47 -11.20 -0.68 19.55
C ILE A 47 -11.15 -1.93 18.64
N PRO A 48 -11.49 -3.13 19.11
CA PRO A 48 -11.56 -4.31 18.25
C PRO A 48 -12.65 -4.17 17.18
N TYR A 49 -12.28 -4.15 15.90
CA TYR A 49 -13.23 -4.09 14.78
C TYR A 49 -13.54 -5.49 14.22
N ALA A 50 -12.69 -6.46 14.54
CA ALA A 50 -12.83 -7.87 14.22
C ALA A 50 -11.97 -8.71 15.20
N THR A 51 -12.07 -10.03 15.11
CA THR A 51 -11.15 -10.96 15.81
C THR A 51 -10.32 -11.73 14.78
N ALA A 52 -8.99 -11.68 14.89
CA ALA A 52 -8.16 -12.53 14.05
C ALA A 52 -8.27 -13.99 14.50
N PRO A 53 -8.50 -14.95 13.59
CA PRO A 53 -8.31 -16.35 13.92
C PRO A 53 -6.87 -16.61 14.36
N THR A 54 -6.68 -17.52 15.30
CA THR A 54 -5.35 -17.89 15.82
C THR A 54 -5.05 -19.37 15.60
N GLY A 55 -3.82 -19.79 15.89
CA GLY A 55 -3.42 -21.19 15.76
C GLY A 55 -3.58 -21.71 14.31
N PRO A 56 -4.12 -22.93 14.08
CA PRO A 56 -4.27 -23.50 12.74
C PRO A 56 -5.15 -22.69 11.77
N ASN A 57 -6.00 -21.79 12.28
CA ASN A 57 -6.90 -20.99 11.46
C ASN A 57 -6.34 -19.60 11.09
N LYS A 58 -5.10 -19.27 11.50
CA LYS A 58 -4.51 -17.92 11.43
C LYS A 58 -4.50 -17.24 10.05
N PHE A 59 -4.66 -17.99 8.95
CA PHE A 59 -4.72 -17.46 7.59
C PHE A 59 -6.14 -17.32 7.03
N LYS A 60 -7.18 -17.66 7.81
CA LYS A 60 -8.58 -17.51 7.41
C LYS A 60 -9.05 -16.06 7.54
N ALA A 61 -10.21 -15.76 6.94
CA ALA A 61 -10.90 -14.48 7.07
C ALA A 61 -11.12 -14.10 8.56
N PRO A 62 -11.17 -12.80 8.89
CA PRO A 62 -11.44 -12.35 10.25
C PRO A 62 -12.83 -12.80 10.74
N LEU A 63 -12.95 -13.02 12.05
CA LEU A 63 -14.23 -13.28 12.72
C LEU A 63 -14.89 -11.95 13.13
N PRO A 64 -16.20 -11.95 13.43
CA PRO A 64 -16.88 -10.77 13.97
C PRO A 64 -16.17 -10.19 15.21
N PRO A 65 -16.27 -8.87 15.44
CA PRO A 65 -15.69 -8.26 16.63
C PRO A 65 -16.29 -8.81 17.93
N PRO A 66 -15.52 -8.84 19.03
CA PRO A 66 -16.04 -9.23 20.34
C PRO A 66 -17.07 -8.21 20.85
N GLU A 67 -18.02 -8.69 21.65
CA GLU A 67 -19.01 -7.84 22.34
C GLU A 67 -18.68 -7.75 23.83
N TRP A 68 -19.04 -6.63 24.47
CA TRP A 68 -18.79 -6.36 25.88
C TRP A 68 -19.90 -5.52 26.52
N THR A 69 -20.13 -5.72 27.83
CA THR A 69 -21.11 -4.95 28.61
C THR A 69 -20.48 -3.82 29.42
N GLU A 70 -19.25 -4.04 29.91
CA GLU A 70 -18.49 -3.06 30.68
C GLU A 70 -17.83 -2.03 29.78
N ILE A 71 -17.54 -0.83 30.30
CA ILE A 71 -16.87 0.22 29.52
C ILE A 71 -15.49 -0.26 29.06
N TYR A 72 -15.29 -0.32 27.75
CA TYR A 72 -13.98 -0.57 27.14
C TYR A 72 -13.14 0.72 27.16
N ASP A 73 -12.02 0.68 27.88
CA ASP A 73 -11.12 1.82 28.03
C ASP A 73 -10.13 1.90 26.86
N ALA A 74 -10.40 2.78 25.90
CA ALA A 74 -9.74 2.80 24.59
C ALA A 74 -8.43 3.63 24.61
N ILE A 75 -7.43 3.15 25.34
CA ILE A 75 -6.17 3.89 25.62
C ILE A 75 -4.90 3.23 25.06
N ASP A 76 -4.93 1.94 24.78
CA ASP A 76 -3.73 1.19 24.38
C ASP A 76 -3.28 1.60 22.97
N LYS A 77 -2.01 1.97 22.80
CA LYS A 77 -1.41 2.39 21.52
C LYS A 77 -0.33 1.41 21.04
N GLN A 78 -0.11 0.31 21.76
CA GLN A 78 1.04 -0.57 21.57
C GLN A 78 0.70 -1.84 20.77
N VAL A 79 -0.56 -2.04 20.40
CA VAL A 79 -0.97 -3.21 19.62
C VAL A 79 -0.48 -3.08 18.18
N THR A 80 0.37 -4.01 17.77
CA THR A 80 0.87 -4.20 16.40
C THR A 80 0.57 -5.62 15.93
N CYS A 81 0.35 -5.79 14.63
CA CYS A 81 0.24 -7.11 14.03
C CYS A 81 1.61 -7.78 13.91
N PRO A 82 1.66 -9.13 13.86
CA PRO A 82 2.91 -9.85 13.64
C PRO A 82 3.56 -9.41 12.34
N GLN A 83 4.81 -8.96 12.44
CA GLN A 83 5.56 -8.40 11.34
C GLN A 83 7.05 -8.64 11.55
N ILE A 84 7.81 -8.59 10.46
CA ILE A 84 9.27 -8.63 10.52
C ILE A 84 9.81 -7.45 11.35
N TRP A 85 10.98 -7.62 11.94
CA TRP A 85 11.64 -6.62 12.81
C TRP A 85 10.91 -6.28 14.12
N GLU A 86 9.67 -6.74 14.33
CA GLU A 86 8.95 -6.64 15.60
C GLU A 86 9.11 -7.95 16.39
N THR A 87 10.07 -7.98 17.30
CA THR A 87 10.42 -9.20 18.07
C THR A 87 9.78 -9.25 19.45
N VAL A 88 9.07 -8.20 19.88
CA VAL A 88 8.52 -8.09 21.24
C VAL A 88 7.01 -8.30 21.23
N ASN A 89 6.58 -9.52 21.57
CA ASN A 89 5.17 -9.93 21.77
C ASN A 89 4.20 -9.57 20.61
N PRO A 90 4.43 -10.04 19.37
CA PRO A 90 3.45 -9.89 18.31
C PRO A 90 2.15 -10.62 18.69
N LYS A 91 1.03 -9.88 18.79
CA LYS A 91 -0.28 -10.47 19.06
C LYS A 91 -0.91 -10.92 17.74
N GLU A 92 -1.25 -12.21 17.61
CA GLU A 92 -1.98 -12.69 16.43
C GLU A 92 -3.32 -11.97 16.27
N ASP A 93 -4.02 -11.75 17.40
CA ASP A 93 -5.21 -10.92 17.45
C ASP A 93 -4.84 -9.44 17.61
N CYS A 94 -4.73 -8.77 16.47
CA CYS A 94 -4.26 -7.39 16.33
C CYS A 94 -5.25 -6.49 15.58
N LEU A 95 -6.47 -6.96 15.30
CA LEU A 95 -7.45 -6.28 14.44
C LEU A 95 -8.21 -5.18 15.19
N ILE A 96 -7.53 -4.05 15.31
CA ILE A 96 -7.94 -2.93 16.16
C ILE A 96 -7.94 -1.63 15.37
N ALA A 97 -8.86 -0.74 15.74
CA ALA A 97 -9.04 0.58 15.14
C ALA A 97 -8.81 1.68 16.19
N SER A 98 -8.36 2.84 15.73
CA SER A 98 -8.31 4.09 16.47
C SER A 98 -9.21 5.10 15.77
N VAL A 99 -10.16 5.70 16.51
CA VAL A 99 -11.05 6.75 16.00
C VAL A 99 -10.69 8.08 16.63
N PHE A 100 -10.58 9.12 15.81
CA PHE A 100 -10.36 10.50 16.24
C PHE A 100 -11.57 11.32 15.79
N ALA A 101 -12.35 11.80 16.78
CA ALA A 101 -13.62 12.47 16.53
C ALA A 101 -13.66 13.83 17.23
N PRO A 102 -13.99 14.92 16.52
CA PRO A 102 -14.26 16.20 17.14
C PRO A 102 -15.36 16.10 18.22
N GLU A 103 -15.22 16.89 19.28
CA GLU A 103 -16.15 16.93 20.40
C GLU A 103 -17.58 17.27 19.96
N ASN A 104 -17.68 18.26 19.07
CA ASN A 104 -18.92 18.79 18.52
C ASN A 104 -18.93 18.49 17.02
N GLY A 105 -19.89 17.69 16.57
CA GLY A 105 -20.04 17.32 15.17
C GLY A 105 -20.99 16.15 14.98
N THR A 106 -21.85 16.24 13.97
CA THR A 106 -22.79 15.18 13.59
C THR A 106 -22.87 15.11 12.08
N GLY A 107 -22.82 13.91 11.52
CA GLY A 107 -22.80 13.73 10.06
C GLY A 107 -21.50 14.21 9.41
N LEU A 108 -20.37 14.16 10.14
CA LEU A 108 -19.07 14.58 9.62
C LEU A 108 -18.53 13.60 8.57
N PRO A 109 -17.80 14.08 7.53
CA PRO A 109 -17.03 13.23 6.65
C PRO A 109 -16.07 12.32 7.42
N VAL A 110 -15.87 11.10 6.92
CA VAL A 110 -15.02 10.10 7.57
C VAL A 110 -13.84 9.78 6.65
N MET A 111 -12.63 9.96 7.14
CA MET A 111 -11.41 9.53 6.48
C MET A 111 -10.91 8.24 7.12
N VAL A 112 -10.90 7.14 6.36
CA VAL A 112 -10.31 5.87 6.78
C VAL A 112 -8.92 5.76 6.17
N TYR A 113 -7.88 5.79 7.01
CA TYR A 113 -6.51 5.69 6.59
C TYR A 113 -6.00 4.24 6.64
N VAL A 114 -5.58 3.72 5.49
CA VAL A 114 -4.92 2.42 5.35
C VAL A 114 -3.41 2.62 5.32
N HIS A 115 -2.70 2.13 6.33
CA HIS A 115 -1.25 2.31 6.42
C HIS A 115 -0.49 1.52 5.34
N GLY A 116 0.65 2.07 4.91
CA GLY A 116 1.60 1.42 4.00
C GLY A 116 2.52 0.41 4.69
N GLY A 117 3.67 0.13 4.04
CA GLY A 117 4.70 -0.78 4.56
C GLY A 117 4.91 -2.07 3.73
N GLY A 118 4.65 -2.01 2.42
CA GLY A 118 4.86 -3.14 1.51
C GLY A 118 4.07 -4.40 1.86
N PHE A 119 2.97 -4.25 2.61
CA PHE A 119 2.23 -5.34 3.24
C PHE A 119 3.04 -6.17 4.24
N GLN A 120 4.29 -5.82 4.57
CA GLN A 120 5.17 -6.59 5.46
C GLN A 120 5.23 -6.02 6.88
N ILE A 121 5.12 -4.69 6.99
CA ILE A 121 5.27 -3.93 8.22
C ILE A 121 4.24 -2.81 8.30
N GLY A 122 4.11 -2.21 9.48
CA GLY A 122 3.27 -1.04 9.72
C GLY A 122 2.29 -1.23 10.86
N SER A 123 1.61 -0.12 11.20
CA SER A 123 0.51 -0.08 12.15
C SER A 123 -0.27 1.21 11.95
N GLY A 124 -1.60 1.15 12.15
CA GLY A 124 -2.44 2.34 12.17
C GLY A 124 -2.06 3.35 13.27
N ASN A 125 -1.36 2.90 14.32
CA ASN A 125 -0.90 3.76 15.39
C ASN A 125 0.39 4.54 15.05
N TYR A 126 1.12 4.16 14.00
CA TYR A 126 2.34 4.88 13.59
C TYR A 126 2.02 6.25 12.97
N GLU A 127 0.85 6.38 12.34
CA GLU A 127 0.46 7.56 11.56
C GLU A 127 -0.73 8.31 12.17
N THR A 128 -0.72 8.44 13.49
CA THR A 128 -1.75 9.14 14.28
C THR A 128 -1.74 10.67 14.13
N LYS A 129 -1.11 11.20 13.07
CA LYS A 129 -0.86 12.63 12.90
C LYS A 129 -1.71 13.28 11.81
N PHE A 130 -2.64 12.56 11.21
CA PHE A 130 -3.43 13.07 10.10
C PHE A 130 -4.42 14.15 10.56
N GLY A 131 -4.12 15.42 10.27
CA GLY A 131 -5.09 16.53 10.27
C GLY A 131 -5.96 16.72 11.51
N ILE A 132 -5.65 16.06 12.64
CA ILE A 132 -6.39 16.09 13.91
C ILE A 132 -6.60 17.53 14.40
N ASN A 133 -5.64 18.42 14.11
CA ASN A 133 -5.67 19.83 14.48
C ASN A 133 -5.98 20.75 13.30
N SER A 134 -5.54 20.38 12.09
CA SER A 134 -5.63 21.26 10.92
C SER A 134 -6.87 21.03 10.05
N ILE A 135 -7.59 19.93 10.25
CA ILE A 135 -8.85 19.61 9.54
C ILE A 135 -9.94 19.37 10.59
N SER A 136 -10.44 20.47 11.16
CA SER A 136 -11.31 20.50 12.34
C SER A 136 -12.73 19.92 12.14
N GLU A 137 -13.04 19.37 10.96
CA GLU A 137 -14.40 18.98 10.55
C GLU A 137 -14.45 17.59 9.90
N LEU A 138 -13.56 16.66 10.30
CA LEU A 138 -13.63 15.27 9.86
C LEU A 138 -13.35 14.28 10.99
N ILE A 139 -13.80 13.04 10.80
CA ILE A 139 -13.42 11.91 11.64
C ILE A 139 -12.30 11.13 10.96
N VAL A 140 -11.25 10.80 11.70
CA VAL A 140 -10.17 9.93 11.21
C VAL A 140 -10.30 8.56 11.83
N VAL A 141 -10.24 7.51 11.00
CA VAL A 141 -10.14 6.12 11.43
C VAL A 141 -8.83 5.54 10.94
N ASN A 142 -7.96 5.17 11.87
CA ASN A 142 -6.76 4.38 11.60
C ASN A 142 -6.97 2.96 12.13
N PHE A 143 -6.26 1.98 11.59
CA PHE A 143 -6.43 0.59 12.02
C PHE A 143 -5.23 -0.27 11.65
N ASN A 144 -5.15 -1.45 12.25
CA ASN A 144 -4.19 -2.49 11.87
C ASN A 144 -4.88 -3.56 11.01
N TYR A 145 -4.15 -4.14 10.06
CA TYR A 145 -4.53 -5.35 9.31
C TYR A 145 -3.37 -6.35 9.33
N ARG A 146 -3.62 -7.66 9.13
CA ARG A 146 -2.54 -8.66 9.14
C ARG A 146 -1.54 -8.46 8.00
N LEU A 147 -0.26 -8.70 8.29
CA LEU A 147 0.89 -8.40 7.43
C LEU A 147 1.68 -9.66 7.06
N GLY A 148 2.56 -9.51 6.07
CA GLY A 148 3.49 -10.52 5.58
C GLY A 148 2.81 -11.84 5.26
N VAL A 149 3.47 -12.94 5.61
CA VAL A 149 2.91 -14.29 5.45
C VAL A 149 1.62 -14.49 6.23
N HIS A 150 1.43 -13.82 7.37
CA HIS A 150 0.22 -13.96 8.19
C HIS A 150 -1.02 -13.37 7.50
N GLY A 151 -0.86 -12.23 6.83
CA GLY A 151 -1.96 -11.58 6.10
C GLY A 151 -2.14 -12.06 4.66
N PHE A 152 -1.08 -12.55 4.01
CA PHE A 152 -1.06 -12.70 2.55
C PHE A 152 -0.53 -14.04 2.05
N LEU A 153 -0.46 -15.08 2.90
CA LEU A 153 -0.31 -16.45 2.42
C LEU A 153 -1.54 -16.82 1.56
N CYS A 154 -1.29 -17.30 0.35
CA CYS A 154 -2.33 -17.60 -0.63
C CYS A 154 -2.09 -18.97 -1.27
N LEU A 155 -2.70 -20.01 -0.69
CA LEU A 155 -2.60 -21.39 -1.18
C LEU A 155 -3.84 -21.85 -1.95
N GLY A 156 -4.96 -21.13 -1.83
CA GLY A 156 -6.24 -21.54 -2.38
C GLY A 156 -6.76 -22.85 -1.79
N THR A 157 -6.41 -23.12 -0.53
CA THR A 157 -6.97 -24.19 0.31
C THR A 157 -7.92 -23.59 1.33
N GLU A 158 -8.70 -24.44 2.02
CA GLU A 158 -9.61 -23.97 3.07
C GLU A 158 -8.87 -23.29 4.22
N GLU A 159 -7.68 -23.78 4.57
CA GLU A 159 -6.89 -23.25 5.69
C GLU A 159 -6.19 -21.93 5.37
N ALA A 160 -5.81 -21.73 4.10
CA ALA A 160 -5.10 -20.54 3.63
C ALA A 160 -5.65 -20.10 2.25
N PRO A 161 -6.88 -19.56 2.20
CA PRO A 161 -7.53 -19.18 0.95
C PRO A 161 -6.81 -18.04 0.23
N GLY A 162 -6.23 -17.10 0.98
CA GLY A 162 -5.62 -15.89 0.47
C GLY A 162 -6.22 -14.63 1.10
N ASN A 163 -5.50 -13.52 0.93
CA ASN A 163 -5.98 -12.16 1.19
C ASN A 163 -6.55 -11.91 2.59
N ALA A 164 -6.08 -12.61 3.62
CA ALA A 164 -6.53 -12.42 4.99
C ALA A 164 -6.41 -10.96 5.44
N GLY A 165 -5.30 -10.30 5.12
CA GLY A 165 -5.06 -8.87 5.39
C GLY A 165 -6.00 -7.93 4.62
N MET A 166 -6.41 -8.26 3.38
CA MET A 166 -7.42 -7.45 2.67
C MET A 166 -8.82 -7.68 3.24
N LYS A 167 -9.13 -8.91 3.68
CA LYS A 167 -10.39 -9.23 4.34
C LYS A 167 -10.50 -8.55 5.71
N ASP A 168 -9.38 -8.32 6.39
CA ASP A 168 -9.32 -7.48 7.59
C ASP A 168 -9.72 -6.03 7.28
N GLN A 169 -9.17 -5.45 6.20
CA GLN A 169 -9.56 -4.11 5.75
C GLN A 169 -11.05 -4.02 5.37
N LEU A 170 -11.58 -5.04 4.70
CA LEU A 170 -13.02 -5.16 4.40
C LEU A 170 -13.86 -5.22 5.69
N ALA A 171 -13.43 -6.00 6.68
CA ALA A 171 -14.12 -6.09 7.97
C ALA A 171 -14.11 -4.75 8.72
N LEU A 172 -13.02 -4.00 8.67
CA LEU A 172 -12.99 -2.63 9.20
C LEU A 172 -14.01 -1.74 8.49
N LEU A 173 -14.07 -1.74 7.16
CA LEU A 173 -15.00 -0.87 6.44
C LEU A 173 -16.46 -1.20 6.79
N ARG A 174 -16.80 -2.49 6.94
CA ARG A 174 -18.10 -2.94 7.46
C ARG A 174 -18.32 -2.44 8.90
N TRP A 175 -17.29 -2.47 9.75
CA TRP A 175 -17.37 -1.94 11.11
C TRP A 175 -17.57 -0.41 11.13
N VAL A 176 -16.94 0.34 10.23
CA VAL A 176 -17.13 1.78 10.07
C VAL A 176 -18.58 2.08 9.71
N GLN A 177 -19.15 1.37 8.74
CA GLN A 177 -20.56 1.50 8.36
C GLN A 177 -21.51 1.28 9.56
N ASP A 178 -21.24 0.27 10.37
CA ASP A 178 -22.08 -0.08 11.51
C ASP A 178 -21.96 0.91 12.70
N ASN A 179 -20.82 1.60 12.86
CA ASN A 179 -20.48 2.24 14.14
C ASN A 179 -20.10 3.72 14.05
N ILE A 180 -19.70 4.26 12.90
CA ILE A 180 -19.08 5.58 12.85
C ILE A 180 -20.06 6.72 13.22
N ALA A 181 -21.36 6.50 13.05
CA ALA A 181 -22.41 7.41 13.48
C ALA A 181 -22.39 7.67 15.00
N ALA A 182 -22.00 6.69 15.82
CA ALA A 182 -21.88 6.86 17.27
C ALA A 182 -20.77 7.86 17.67
N PHE A 183 -19.79 8.06 16.78
CA PHE A 183 -18.72 9.05 16.93
C PHE A 183 -19.05 10.39 16.26
N GLY A 184 -20.24 10.54 15.67
CA GLY A 184 -20.66 11.75 14.94
C GLY A 184 -20.37 11.72 13.44
N GLY A 185 -19.91 10.60 12.88
CA GLY A 185 -19.56 10.47 11.46
C GLY A 185 -20.75 10.14 10.57
N ASN A 186 -20.61 10.41 9.27
CA ASN A 186 -21.54 10.00 8.23
C ASN A 186 -21.01 8.74 7.53
N ALA A 187 -21.71 7.62 7.69
CA ALA A 187 -21.36 6.35 7.04
C ALA A 187 -21.48 6.42 5.50
N ASP A 188 -22.30 7.32 4.96
CA ASP A 188 -22.45 7.53 3.52
C ASP A 188 -21.37 8.46 2.91
N ASP A 189 -20.54 9.10 3.75
CA ASP A 189 -19.51 10.05 3.34
C ASP A 189 -18.11 9.62 3.84
N VAL A 190 -17.76 8.38 3.49
CA VAL A 190 -16.47 7.77 3.82
C VAL A 190 -15.50 7.94 2.64
N THR A 191 -14.29 8.44 2.93
CA THR A 191 -13.16 8.48 1.99
C THR A 191 -12.06 7.55 2.48
N ILE A 192 -11.64 6.60 1.65
CA ILE A 192 -10.49 5.75 1.95
C ILE A 192 -9.21 6.38 1.40
N VAL A 193 -8.17 6.40 2.23
CA VAL A 193 -6.89 7.07 1.93
C VAL A 193 -5.75 6.13 2.26
N GLY A 194 -4.74 6.04 1.40
CA GLY A 194 -3.57 5.23 1.70
C GLY A 194 -2.37 5.60 0.84
N CYS A 195 -1.17 5.38 1.38
CA CYS A 195 0.08 5.56 0.65
C CYS A 195 0.89 4.26 0.55
N SER A 196 1.63 4.08 -0.53
CA SER A 196 2.43 2.86 -0.78
C SER A 196 1.54 1.62 -0.83
N ALA A 197 1.79 0.62 0.01
CA ALA A 197 0.88 -0.52 0.19
C ALA A 197 -0.53 -0.13 0.65
N GLY A 198 -0.69 0.98 1.36
CA GLY A 198 -2.00 1.57 1.64
C GLY A 198 -2.66 2.10 0.37
N GLY A 199 -1.88 2.69 -0.54
CA GLY A 199 -2.33 3.14 -1.86
C GLY A 199 -2.80 1.96 -2.72
N TRP A 200 -2.02 0.89 -2.80
CA TRP A 200 -2.43 -0.35 -3.47
C TRP A 200 -3.69 -0.96 -2.84
N SER A 201 -3.79 -0.90 -1.51
CA SER A 201 -4.94 -1.40 -0.77
C SER A 201 -6.21 -0.66 -1.14
N VAL A 202 -6.23 0.67 -1.05
CA VAL A 202 -7.42 1.47 -1.37
C VAL A 202 -7.77 1.40 -2.86
N ASP A 203 -6.77 1.25 -3.73
CA ASP A 203 -7.00 1.02 -5.15
C ASP A 203 -7.54 -0.39 -5.45
N LEU A 204 -7.21 -1.44 -4.67
CA LEU A 204 -7.88 -2.74 -4.78
C LEU A 204 -9.31 -2.69 -4.22
N LEU A 205 -9.48 -2.04 -3.07
CA LEU A 205 -10.79 -1.90 -2.42
C LEU A 205 -11.82 -1.25 -3.35
N ARG A 206 -11.43 -0.31 -4.22
CA ARG A 206 -12.35 0.31 -5.20
C ARG A 206 -12.68 -0.54 -6.42
N LEU A 207 -11.96 -1.64 -6.64
CA LEU A 207 -12.12 -2.48 -7.83
C LEU A 207 -13.06 -3.66 -7.60
N VAL A 208 -13.18 -4.12 -6.36
CA VAL A 208 -13.91 -5.34 -6.01
C VAL A 208 -15.36 -5.02 -5.63
N SER A 209 -16.30 -5.91 -5.94
CA SER A 209 -17.73 -5.68 -5.68
C SER A 209 -18.12 -5.87 -4.21
N VAL A 210 -17.33 -6.63 -3.44
CA VAL A 210 -17.58 -6.89 -2.00
C VAL A 210 -17.49 -5.64 -1.12
N THR A 211 -17.00 -4.53 -1.66
CA THR A 211 -16.91 -3.21 -1.00
C THR A 211 -17.97 -2.21 -1.49
N ASP A 212 -18.90 -2.62 -2.35
CA ASP A 212 -19.92 -1.73 -2.91
C ASP A 212 -20.74 -1.05 -1.80
N GLY A 213 -20.67 0.29 -1.76
CA GLY A 213 -21.40 1.10 -0.79
C GLY A 213 -20.69 1.29 0.55
N LEU A 214 -19.48 0.77 0.74
CA LEU A 214 -18.73 0.98 2.00
C LEU A 214 -17.97 2.31 2.06
N PHE A 215 -17.77 2.96 0.93
CA PHE A 215 -17.15 4.29 0.83
C PHE A 215 -17.57 5.02 -0.46
N LYS A 216 -17.25 6.31 -0.49
CA LYS A 216 -17.61 7.26 -1.56
C LYS A 216 -16.39 7.64 -2.40
N ASN A 217 -15.32 8.14 -1.77
CA ASN A 217 -14.12 8.64 -2.47
C ASN A 217 -12.86 7.83 -2.13
N VAL A 218 -11.85 7.92 -3.01
CA VAL A 218 -10.57 7.20 -2.87
C VAL A 218 -9.40 8.15 -3.11
N ILE A 219 -8.45 8.24 -2.16
CA ILE A 219 -7.16 8.91 -2.36
C ILE A 219 -6.05 7.85 -2.34
N SER A 220 -5.45 7.63 -3.50
CA SER A 220 -4.43 6.60 -3.75
C SER A 220 -3.08 7.28 -3.99
N GLU A 221 -2.21 7.23 -2.97
CA GLU A 221 -0.90 7.88 -2.97
C GLU A 221 0.22 6.88 -3.22
N SER A 222 1.08 7.15 -4.21
CA SER A 222 2.25 6.34 -4.52
C SER A 222 1.98 4.83 -4.55
N GLY A 223 0.83 4.40 -5.08
CA GLY A 223 0.48 2.98 -5.17
C GLY A 223 -0.86 2.74 -5.83
N ALA A 224 -0.88 2.09 -6.99
CA ALA A 224 -2.08 1.63 -7.68
C ALA A 224 -1.83 0.28 -8.38
N ASN A 225 -2.90 -0.39 -8.78
CA ASN A 225 -2.89 -1.68 -9.45
C ASN A 225 -3.12 -1.47 -10.95
N PRO A 226 -2.55 -2.29 -11.85
CA PRO A 226 -2.14 -3.69 -11.65
C PRO A 226 -0.61 -3.93 -11.67
N GLY A 227 0.20 -3.16 -10.93
CA GLY A 227 1.66 -3.31 -10.95
C GLY A 227 2.20 -4.59 -10.27
N ALA A 228 3.38 -5.06 -10.71
CA ALA A 228 4.09 -6.22 -10.16
C ALA A 228 4.32 -6.20 -8.64
N PHE A 229 4.45 -5.00 -8.07
CA PHE A 229 4.83 -4.82 -6.68
C PHE A 229 3.65 -4.95 -5.70
N GLY A 230 2.44 -4.60 -6.15
CA GLY A 230 1.23 -4.60 -5.32
C GLY A 230 0.47 -5.94 -5.28
N ILE A 231 0.84 -6.93 -6.12
CA ILE A 231 0.10 -8.20 -6.27
C ILE A 231 1.04 -9.39 -6.52
N GLN A 232 0.73 -10.53 -5.89
CA GLN A 232 1.40 -11.80 -6.14
C GLN A 232 0.99 -12.40 -7.49
N HIS A 233 1.97 -12.51 -8.38
CA HIS A 233 1.77 -13.15 -9.69
C HIS A 233 1.89 -14.68 -9.63
N ASN A 234 2.62 -15.22 -8.66
CA ASN A 234 2.83 -16.67 -8.50
C ASN A 234 2.78 -17.05 -6.99
N PRO A 235 1.60 -16.97 -6.34
CA PRO A 235 1.50 -17.09 -4.89
C PRO A 235 1.98 -18.45 -4.35
N ILE A 236 1.71 -19.54 -5.06
CA ILE A 236 2.21 -20.89 -4.69
C ILE A 236 3.73 -20.96 -4.71
N GLU A 237 4.39 -20.45 -5.75
CA GLU A 237 5.85 -20.50 -5.85
C GLU A 237 6.52 -19.60 -4.81
N ASN A 238 5.91 -18.45 -4.48
CA ASN A 238 6.33 -17.61 -3.36
C ASN A 238 6.24 -18.37 -2.02
N ALA A 239 5.13 -19.08 -1.76
CA ALA A 239 4.97 -19.90 -0.56
C ALA A 239 6.01 -21.04 -0.51
N LYS A 240 6.22 -21.78 -1.61
CA LYS A 240 7.26 -22.82 -1.67
C LYS A 240 8.65 -22.26 -1.39
N TYR A 241 9.00 -21.13 -2.00
CA TYR A 241 10.28 -20.47 -1.79
C TYR A 241 10.48 -20.09 -0.32
N TYR A 242 9.47 -19.47 0.30
CA TYR A 242 9.53 -19.06 1.70
C TYR A 242 9.63 -20.26 2.65
N ALA A 243 8.83 -21.31 2.43
CA ALA A 243 8.87 -22.52 3.24
C ALA A 243 10.23 -23.25 3.18
N LYS A 244 10.86 -23.34 1.99
CA LYS A 244 12.24 -23.86 1.87
C LYS A 244 13.22 -23.05 2.71
N ALA A 245 13.06 -21.74 2.71
CA ALA A 245 13.91 -20.83 3.46
C ALA A 245 13.74 -21.01 4.99
N LEU A 246 12.56 -21.45 5.44
CA LEU A 246 12.30 -21.85 6.82
C LEU A 246 12.71 -23.31 7.13
N GLY A 247 13.37 -24.00 6.20
CA GLY A 247 13.87 -25.37 6.38
C GLY A 247 12.86 -26.48 6.02
N PHE A 248 11.71 -26.14 5.46
CA PHE A 248 10.72 -27.14 5.04
C PHE A 248 10.93 -27.56 3.58
N ASN A 249 11.22 -28.86 3.36
CA ASN A 249 11.62 -29.37 2.04
C ASN A 249 10.50 -30.01 1.22
N LYS A 250 9.37 -30.41 1.84
CA LYS A 250 8.25 -31.09 1.15
C LYS A 250 7.30 -30.09 0.46
N VAL A 251 7.85 -29.10 -0.24
CA VAL A 251 7.07 -27.97 -0.76
C VAL A 251 6.21 -28.27 -1.98
N ASP A 252 6.47 -29.38 -2.67
CA ASP A 252 5.70 -29.77 -3.86
C ASP A 252 4.45 -30.60 -3.50
N ASP A 253 4.32 -30.99 -2.23
CA ASP A 253 3.09 -31.55 -1.66
C ASP A 253 2.29 -30.40 -1.03
N LEU A 254 1.20 -30.00 -1.68
CA LEU A 254 0.38 -28.87 -1.24
C LEU A 254 -0.25 -29.11 0.15
N SER A 255 -0.62 -30.35 0.46
CA SER A 255 -1.18 -30.70 1.78
C SER A 255 -0.11 -30.61 2.86
N ALA A 256 1.10 -31.11 2.59
CA ALA A 256 2.23 -30.98 3.52
C ALA A 256 2.65 -29.51 3.69
N LEU A 257 2.64 -28.72 2.62
CA LEU A 257 2.92 -27.28 2.64
C LEU A 257 1.88 -26.50 3.47
N SER A 258 0.59 -26.76 3.24
CA SER A 258 -0.50 -26.16 4.04
C SER A 258 -0.34 -26.50 5.51
N ASN A 259 -0.12 -27.78 5.83
CA ASN A 259 0.10 -28.23 7.21
C ASN A 259 1.33 -27.59 7.86
N PHE A 260 2.43 -27.39 7.12
CA PHE A 260 3.59 -26.68 7.63
C PHE A 260 3.22 -25.25 8.06
N TYR A 261 2.54 -24.49 7.20
CA TYR A 261 2.16 -23.12 7.51
C TYR A 261 1.20 -23.02 8.69
N THR A 262 0.18 -23.87 8.77
CA THR A 262 -0.83 -23.81 9.83
C THR A 262 -0.32 -24.26 11.19
N THR A 263 0.74 -25.08 11.23
CA THR A 263 1.36 -25.57 12.47
C THR A 263 2.58 -24.78 12.91
N ALA A 264 3.21 -24.01 12.01
CA ALA A 264 4.32 -23.13 12.35
C ALA A 264 3.88 -22.02 13.30
N SER A 265 4.76 -21.69 14.27
CA SER A 265 4.53 -20.55 15.16
C SER A 265 4.65 -19.24 14.39
N ILE A 266 3.99 -18.18 14.86
CA ILE A 266 4.06 -16.88 14.21
C ILE A 266 5.49 -16.33 14.20
N GLU A 267 6.26 -16.58 15.26
CA GLU A 267 7.66 -16.19 15.37
C GLU A 267 8.52 -16.88 14.31
N THR A 268 8.26 -18.16 14.04
CA THR A 268 8.92 -18.89 12.95
C THR A 268 8.58 -18.27 11.61
N LEU A 269 7.30 -17.96 11.40
CA LEU A 269 6.79 -17.40 10.15
C LEU A 269 7.31 -15.99 9.84
N ILE A 270 7.66 -15.19 10.85
CA ILE A 270 8.23 -13.83 10.66
C ILE A 270 9.75 -13.79 10.81
N SER A 271 10.42 -14.94 10.97
CA SER A 271 11.87 -15.03 11.26
C SER A 271 12.80 -14.70 10.09
N ARG A 272 12.27 -14.38 8.91
CA ARG A 272 13.04 -14.13 7.67
C ARG A 272 12.88 -12.70 7.14
N PRO A 273 13.38 -11.68 7.86
CA PRO A 273 13.33 -10.28 7.42
C PRO A 273 14.12 -10.02 6.12
N ASP A 274 15.13 -10.86 5.84
CA ASP A 274 15.92 -10.80 4.60
C ASP A 274 15.09 -11.11 3.36
N LEU A 275 14.00 -11.88 3.51
CA LEU A 275 13.10 -12.25 2.42
C LEU A 275 11.95 -11.27 2.19
N ALA A 276 11.76 -10.31 3.09
CA ALA A 276 10.73 -9.29 2.96
C ALA A 276 11.17 -8.05 2.15
N GLN A 277 12.40 -8.06 1.66
CA GLN A 277 12.97 -7.00 0.83
C GLN A 277 12.39 -7.00 -0.59
N ILE A 278 12.48 -5.85 -1.24
CA ILE A 278 12.15 -5.69 -2.66
C ILE A 278 13.12 -6.55 -3.48
N ARG A 279 12.57 -7.33 -4.41
CA ARG A 279 13.35 -8.18 -5.32
C ARG A 279 13.82 -7.39 -6.55
N PRO A 280 14.91 -7.81 -7.20
CA PRO A 280 15.39 -7.20 -8.45
C PRO A 280 14.31 -7.02 -9.53
N ASP A 281 13.38 -7.95 -9.62
CA ASP A 281 12.25 -7.95 -10.56
C ASP A 281 11.06 -7.07 -10.11
N SER A 282 11.30 -6.13 -9.19
CA SER A 282 10.30 -5.16 -8.69
C SER A 282 9.07 -5.83 -8.06
N SER A 283 9.28 -6.95 -7.36
CA SER A 283 8.24 -7.71 -6.66
C SER A 283 8.55 -7.90 -5.17
N ILE A 284 7.53 -8.31 -4.41
CA ILE A 284 7.64 -8.84 -3.03
C ILE A 284 6.99 -10.20 -2.93
N ILE A 285 7.31 -10.93 -1.86
CA ILE A 285 6.84 -12.30 -1.66
C ILE A 285 5.35 -12.34 -1.33
N PHE A 286 4.94 -11.58 -0.31
CA PHE A 286 3.60 -11.64 0.24
C PHE A 286 2.89 -10.31 0.01
N ALA A 287 1.87 -10.35 -0.83
CA ALA A 287 1.02 -9.22 -1.21
C ALA A 287 -0.38 -9.78 -1.54
N PRO A 288 -1.39 -8.96 -1.83
CA PRO A 288 -2.66 -9.47 -2.36
C PRO A 288 -2.47 -10.46 -3.53
N CYS A 289 -3.34 -11.47 -3.65
CA CYS A 289 -3.35 -12.43 -4.75
C CYS A 289 -4.75 -12.49 -5.39
N VAL A 290 -4.84 -12.95 -6.64
CA VAL A 290 -6.13 -13.41 -7.18
C VAL A 290 -6.48 -14.73 -6.50
N GLU A 291 -7.67 -14.82 -5.92
CA GLU A 291 -8.10 -15.98 -5.14
C GLU A 291 -8.63 -17.09 -6.03
N LYS A 292 -8.52 -18.32 -5.52
CA LYS A 292 -9.20 -19.47 -6.10
C LYS A 292 -10.59 -19.57 -5.46
N ASP A 293 -11.63 -19.71 -6.27
CA ASP A 293 -12.96 -20.00 -5.76
C ASP A 293 -12.98 -21.39 -5.10
N ILE A 294 -13.23 -21.39 -3.79
CA ILE A 294 -13.40 -22.58 -2.95
C ILE A 294 -14.76 -22.57 -2.22
N GLY A 295 -15.71 -21.74 -2.66
CA GLY A 295 -17.04 -21.62 -2.05
C GLY A 295 -17.12 -20.73 -0.80
N ILE A 296 -16.17 -19.80 -0.63
CA ILE A 296 -16.19 -18.78 0.44
C ILE A 296 -16.08 -17.38 -0.17
N GLU A 297 -16.39 -16.34 0.60
CA GLU A 297 -16.23 -14.94 0.17
C GLU A 297 -14.77 -14.66 -0.24
N MET A 298 -14.59 -14.36 -1.54
CA MET A 298 -13.33 -13.89 -2.10
C MET A 298 -13.26 -12.36 -1.97
N PHE A 299 -12.08 -11.86 -1.65
CA PHE A 299 -11.78 -10.44 -1.77
C PHE A 299 -11.49 -10.06 -3.22
N LEU A 300 -10.59 -10.80 -3.89
CA LEU A 300 -10.15 -10.51 -5.27
C LEU A 300 -10.35 -11.74 -6.16
N ASP A 301 -11.38 -11.72 -6.98
CA ASP A 301 -11.84 -12.82 -7.82
C ASP A 301 -11.25 -12.81 -9.25
N ASP A 302 -10.79 -11.66 -9.74
CA ASP A 302 -10.13 -11.51 -11.03
C ASP A 302 -8.89 -10.60 -10.94
N ALA A 303 -8.01 -10.67 -11.93
CA ALA A 303 -6.85 -9.79 -12.03
C ALA A 303 -7.29 -8.33 -12.19
N PRO A 304 -6.70 -7.36 -11.47
CA PRO A 304 -7.14 -5.95 -11.54
C PRO A 304 -7.09 -5.35 -12.94
N VAL A 305 -6.19 -5.81 -13.80
CA VAL A 305 -6.16 -5.42 -15.22
C VAL A 305 -7.44 -5.77 -15.99
N ASN A 306 -8.07 -6.91 -15.66
CA ASN A 306 -9.30 -7.38 -16.30
C ASN A 306 -10.48 -6.59 -15.76
N ILE A 307 -10.54 -6.39 -14.45
CA ILE A 307 -11.56 -5.56 -13.77
C ILE A 307 -11.56 -4.15 -14.38
N LEU A 308 -10.39 -3.49 -14.39
CA LEU A 308 -10.21 -2.15 -14.94
C LEU A 308 -10.63 -2.05 -16.42
N LYS A 309 -10.27 -3.03 -17.24
CA LYS A 309 -10.64 -3.05 -18.67
C LYS A 309 -12.13 -3.27 -18.91
N SER A 310 -12.75 -4.11 -18.07
CA SER A 310 -14.17 -4.43 -18.22
C SER A 310 -15.08 -3.28 -17.79
N GLY A 311 -14.59 -2.40 -16.90
CA GLY A 311 -15.41 -1.36 -16.28
C GLY A 311 -16.51 -1.91 -15.37
N SER A 312 -16.40 -3.16 -14.91
CA SER A 312 -17.40 -3.82 -14.06
C SER A 312 -17.42 -3.29 -12.63
N ASN A 313 -16.37 -2.58 -12.21
CA ASN A 313 -16.27 -1.99 -10.87
C ASN A 313 -17.19 -0.78 -10.75
N LYS A 314 -17.69 -0.53 -9.53
CA LYS A 314 -18.41 0.70 -9.21
C LYS A 314 -17.53 1.92 -9.45
N ALA A 315 -18.12 2.97 -10.02
CA ALA A 315 -17.43 4.23 -10.24
C ALA A 315 -17.29 4.99 -8.91
N HIS A 316 -16.07 5.44 -8.61
CA HIS A 316 -15.73 6.28 -7.47
C HIS A 316 -14.92 7.48 -7.95
N PRO A 317 -15.03 8.66 -7.32
CA PRO A 317 -14.01 9.68 -7.43
C PRO A 317 -12.68 9.16 -6.89
N VAL A 318 -11.62 9.31 -7.69
CA VAL A 318 -10.27 8.86 -7.34
C VAL A 318 -9.27 10.00 -7.52
N LEU A 319 -8.48 10.26 -6.49
CA LEU A 319 -7.33 11.15 -6.53
C LEU A 319 -6.05 10.30 -6.48
N TYR A 320 -5.34 10.22 -7.59
CA TYR A 320 -4.03 9.60 -7.69
C TYR A 320 -2.93 10.63 -7.46
N GLY A 321 -2.03 10.36 -6.53
CA GLY A 321 -0.82 11.14 -6.30
C GLY A 321 0.43 10.29 -6.38
N LEU A 322 1.54 10.88 -6.79
CA LEU A 322 2.86 10.27 -6.77
C LEU A 322 3.94 11.30 -6.47
N ALA A 323 5.05 10.86 -5.88
CA ALA A 323 6.26 11.66 -5.75
C ALA A 323 7.14 11.51 -7.00
N ASN A 324 7.91 12.53 -7.35
CA ASN A 324 8.76 12.46 -8.55
C ASN A 324 10.04 11.61 -8.38
N LEU A 325 10.38 11.19 -7.16
CA LEU A 325 11.53 10.33 -6.85
C LEU A 325 11.13 9.07 -6.05
N GLU A 326 10.09 8.35 -6.46
CA GLU A 326 9.62 7.14 -5.76
C GLU A 326 10.72 6.07 -5.60
N GLY A 327 11.55 5.89 -6.63
CA GLY A 327 12.59 4.85 -6.71
C GLY A 327 13.74 5.04 -5.72
N VAL A 328 13.77 6.13 -4.95
CA VAL A 328 14.74 6.35 -3.86
C VAL A 328 14.72 5.22 -2.82
N MET A 329 13.61 4.49 -2.69
CA MET A 329 13.49 3.38 -1.75
C MET A 329 14.54 2.28 -1.95
N VAL A 330 15.03 2.09 -3.18
CA VAL A 330 16.02 1.04 -3.49
C VAL A 330 17.45 1.59 -3.59
N LEU A 331 17.70 2.81 -3.12
CA LEU A 331 19.06 3.37 -3.08
C LEU A 331 19.99 2.60 -2.13
N GLY A 332 19.44 2.00 -1.06
CA GLY A 332 20.20 1.11 -0.18
C GLY A 332 20.83 -0.09 -0.91
N ASN A 333 20.28 -0.47 -2.07
CA ASN A 333 20.76 -1.58 -2.89
C ASN A 333 21.69 -1.15 -4.03
N LEU A 334 21.91 0.15 -4.25
CA LEU A 334 22.60 0.68 -5.42
C LEU A 334 23.97 0.02 -5.66
N GLN A 335 24.74 -0.21 -4.60
CA GLN A 335 26.08 -0.80 -4.73
C GLN A 335 26.06 -2.21 -5.34
N ASP A 336 25.18 -3.10 -4.85
CA ASP A 336 25.07 -4.47 -5.36
C ASP A 336 24.31 -4.51 -6.69
N TRP A 337 23.17 -3.82 -6.76
CA TRP A 337 22.29 -3.88 -7.92
C TRP A 337 22.90 -3.23 -9.15
N SER A 338 23.66 -2.14 -9.02
CA SER A 338 24.33 -1.54 -10.18
C SER A 338 25.31 -2.51 -10.86
N ILE A 339 26.06 -3.31 -10.09
CA ILE A 339 26.96 -4.34 -10.63
C ILE A 339 26.13 -5.37 -11.41
N ARG A 340 25.11 -5.95 -10.77
CA ARG A 340 24.26 -6.98 -11.36
C ARG A 340 23.48 -6.49 -12.58
N MET A 341 22.99 -5.25 -12.56
CA MET A 341 22.29 -4.64 -13.71
C MET A 341 23.25 -4.36 -14.88
N ASN A 342 24.53 -4.07 -14.60
CA ASN A 342 25.54 -3.94 -15.64
C ASN A 342 25.87 -5.29 -16.28
N GLU A 343 25.96 -6.35 -15.49
CA GLU A 343 26.21 -7.74 -15.94
C GLU A 343 25.01 -8.33 -16.68
N ASN A 344 23.81 -8.28 -16.08
CA ASN A 344 22.60 -8.89 -16.60
C ASN A 344 21.34 -8.09 -16.21
N PHE A 345 21.04 -7.04 -16.98
CA PHE A 345 19.85 -6.21 -16.78
C PHE A 345 18.52 -7.00 -16.86
N SER A 346 18.51 -8.14 -17.54
CA SER A 346 17.29 -8.93 -17.72
C SER A 346 16.72 -9.51 -16.40
N GLU A 347 17.54 -9.60 -15.35
CA GLU A 347 17.10 -9.97 -13.99
C GLU A 347 16.24 -8.89 -13.32
N PHE A 348 16.32 -7.66 -13.81
CA PHE A 348 15.66 -6.50 -13.21
C PHE A 348 14.36 -6.13 -13.92
N LEU A 349 14.01 -6.80 -15.02
CA LEU A 349 12.72 -6.62 -15.67
C LEU A 349 11.58 -7.03 -14.72
N PRO A 350 10.44 -6.31 -14.71
CA PRO A 350 9.31 -6.59 -13.82
C PRO A 350 8.82 -8.04 -13.87
N ALA A 351 8.45 -8.59 -12.71
CA ALA A 351 8.02 -9.99 -12.52
C ALA A 351 6.70 -10.35 -13.24
N ASP A 352 5.94 -9.34 -13.65
CA ASP A 352 4.69 -9.43 -14.39
C ASP A 352 4.88 -9.36 -15.91
N LEU A 353 6.12 -9.44 -16.39
CA LEU A 353 6.44 -9.65 -17.80
C LEU A 353 6.77 -11.12 -18.06
N ALA A 354 6.17 -11.69 -19.11
CA ALA A 354 6.47 -13.02 -19.61
C ALA A 354 6.91 -12.98 -21.07
N PHE A 355 7.99 -13.70 -21.36
CA PHE A 355 8.63 -13.73 -22.68
C PHE A 355 8.58 -15.14 -23.25
N GLN A 356 8.48 -15.26 -24.57
CA GLN A 356 8.42 -16.58 -25.22
C GLN A 356 9.77 -17.31 -25.17
N ASN A 357 10.87 -16.55 -25.19
CA ASN A 357 12.22 -17.07 -25.17
C ASN A 357 13.20 -16.05 -24.57
N VAL A 358 14.45 -16.49 -24.38
CA VAL A 358 15.52 -15.66 -23.78
C VAL A 358 15.91 -14.50 -24.69
N GLU A 359 15.92 -14.67 -26.02
CA GLU A 359 16.30 -13.63 -26.96
C GLU A 359 15.36 -12.42 -26.88
N GLU A 360 14.06 -12.67 -26.80
CA GLU A 360 13.03 -11.65 -26.64
C GLU A 360 13.17 -10.91 -25.30
N LYS A 361 13.39 -11.65 -24.20
CA LYS A 361 13.66 -11.06 -22.89
C LYS A 361 14.89 -10.16 -22.92
N MET A 362 15.98 -10.62 -23.54
CA MET A 362 17.23 -9.87 -23.65
C MET A 362 17.08 -8.63 -24.55
N ALA A 363 16.31 -8.71 -25.63
CA ALA A 363 16.01 -7.56 -26.48
C ALA A 363 15.22 -6.48 -25.73
N VAL A 364 14.23 -6.87 -24.93
CA VAL A 364 13.47 -5.94 -24.09
C VAL A 364 14.37 -5.35 -22.99
N ALA A 365 15.17 -6.18 -22.31
CA ALA A 365 16.12 -5.71 -21.31
C ALA A 365 17.10 -4.67 -21.88
N LYS A 366 17.63 -4.93 -23.08
CA LYS A 366 18.51 -4.00 -23.79
C LYS A 366 17.79 -2.68 -24.09
N ARG A 367 16.58 -2.74 -24.68
CA ARG A 367 15.78 -1.54 -25.00
C ARG A 367 15.50 -0.69 -23.77
N VAL A 368 15.10 -1.31 -22.66
CA VAL A 368 14.82 -0.60 -21.40
C VAL A 368 16.11 0.01 -20.84
N LYS A 369 17.21 -0.74 -20.82
CA LYS A 369 18.51 -0.22 -20.36
C LYS A 369 18.97 0.98 -21.19
N GLU A 370 18.88 0.89 -22.51
CA GLU A 370 19.22 1.98 -23.44
C GLU A 370 18.32 3.22 -23.23
N PHE A 371 17.03 3.02 -22.95
CA PHE A 371 16.12 4.13 -22.69
C PHE A 371 16.51 4.94 -21.45
N TYR A 372 16.75 4.28 -20.31
CA TYR A 372 17.07 4.99 -19.06
C TYR A 372 18.53 5.41 -18.96
N PHE A 373 19.46 4.52 -19.31
CA PHE A 373 20.88 4.69 -19.05
C PHE A 373 21.68 5.07 -20.29
N LYS A 374 21.06 5.00 -21.48
CA LYS A 374 21.75 5.19 -22.77
C LYS A 374 22.93 4.22 -22.86
N ASP A 375 24.08 4.70 -23.30
CA ASP A 375 25.33 3.92 -23.36
C ASP A 375 26.18 4.02 -22.08
N LYS A 376 25.64 4.57 -20.99
CA LYS A 376 26.40 4.76 -19.74
C LYS A 376 26.29 3.54 -18.81
N PRO A 377 27.37 3.18 -18.09
CA PRO A 377 27.28 2.16 -17.05
C PRO A 377 26.40 2.66 -15.90
N ILE A 378 25.68 1.73 -15.28
CA ILE A 378 24.85 2.02 -14.11
C ILE A 378 25.79 2.21 -12.92
N SER A 379 25.85 3.42 -12.37
CA SER A 379 26.73 3.78 -11.25
C SER A 379 26.15 4.95 -10.46
N GLN A 380 26.93 5.48 -9.51
CA GLN A 380 26.61 6.74 -8.82
C GLN A 380 26.43 7.91 -9.81
N ASP A 381 27.15 7.93 -10.93
CA ASP A 381 27.04 9.00 -11.94
C ASP A 381 25.72 8.95 -12.71
N THR A 382 25.03 7.81 -12.71
CA THR A 382 23.71 7.62 -13.32
C THR A 382 22.62 7.38 -12.27
N ILE A 383 22.84 7.79 -11.02
CA ILE A 383 21.91 7.55 -9.90
C ILE A 383 20.49 8.05 -10.20
N ARG A 384 20.35 9.18 -10.91
CA ARG A 384 19.03 9.69 -11.29
C ARG A 384 18.27 8.74 -12.21
N ALA A 385 18.93 8.21 -13.24
CA ALA A 385 18.33 7.22 -14.15
C ALA A 385 17.98 5.91 -13.42
N TYR A 386 18.79 5.51 -12.44
CA TYR A 386 18.49 4.37 -11.56
C TYR A 386 17.22 4.62 -10.75
N VAL A 387 17.09 5.79 -10.14
CA VAL A 387 15.87 6.19 -9.41
C VAL A 387 14.67 6.30 -10.34
N ASP A 388 14.80 6.89 -11.53
CA ASP A 388 13.69 6.99 -12.47
C ASP A 388 13.21 5.61 -12.95
N TYR A 389 14.15 4.69 -13.25
CA TYR A 389 13.82 3.30 -13.60
C TYR A 389 12.97 2.62 -12.52
N PHE A 390 13.45 2.64 -11.27
CA PHE A 390 12.71 2.02 -10.16
C PHE A 390 11.47 2.79 -9.75
N SER A 391 11.41 4.10 -9.99
CA SER A 391 10.17 4.86 -9.82
C SER A 391 9.09 4.32 -10.74
N ASP A 392 9.42 4.02 -12.01
CA ASP A 392 8.48 3.46 -12.96
C ASP A 392 8.05 2.03 -12.64
N THR A 393 9.02 1.14 -12.38
CA THR A 393 8.71 -0.28 -12.21
C THR A 393 8.02 -0.60 -10.89
N LEU A 394 8.25 0.20 -9.84
CA LEU A 394 7.63 -0.01 -8.53
C LEU A 394 6.29 0.73 -8.40
N PHE A 395 6.15 1.93 -8.97
CA PHE A 395 5.03 2.83 -8.65
C PHE A 395 4.43 3.55 -9.85
N VAL A 396 5.19 4.43 -10.49
CA VAL A 396 4.69 5.42 -11.44
C VAL A 396 3.94 4.75 -12.59
N TYR A 397 4.51 3.72 -13.21
CA TYR A 397 3.83 3.10 -14.35
C TYR A 397 2.52 2.40 -13.94
N SER A 398 2.48 1.78 -12.76
CA SER A 398 1.25 1.15 -12.26
C SER A 398 0.10 2.15 -12.07
N ILE A 399 0.41 3.35 -11.57
CA ILE A 399 -0.54 4.47 -11.43
C ILE A 399 -0.98 4.97 -12.79
N LEU A 400 -0.03 5.26 -13.69
CA LEU A 400 -0.33 5.72 -15.04
C LEU A 400 -1.13 4.71 -15.87
N ARG A 401 -0.95 3.41 -15.60
CA ARG A 401 -1.72 2.33 -16.21
C ARG A 401 -3.12 2.21 -15.60
N SER A 402 -3.27 2.34 -14.28
CA SER A 402 -4.57 2.37 -13.62
C SER A 402 -5.44 3.53 -14.11
N VAL A 403 -4.86 4.74 -14.20
CA VAL A 403 -5.50 5.93 -14.75
C VAL A 403 -5.97 5.70 -16.19
N LYS A 404 -5.08 5.20 -17.05
CA LYS A 404 -5.39 4.94 -18.47
C LYS A 404 -6.54 3.94 -18.62
N LEU A 405 -6.42 2.78 -17.99
CA LEU A 405 -7.43 1.71 -18.11
C LEU A 405 -8.78 2.14 -17.53
N SER A 406 -8.78 2.81 -16.37
CA SER A 406 -10.01 3.35 -15.79
C SER A 406 -10.67 4.37 -16.71
N ALA A 407 -9.87 5.26 -17.32
CA ALA A 407 -10.39 6.26 -18.24
C ALA A 407 -10.93 5.66 -19.56
N GLU A 408 -10.27 4.63 -20.10
CA GLU A 408 -10.73 3.89 -21.29
C GLU A 408 -12.04 3.13 -21.04
N SER A 409 -12.27 2.68 -19.81
CA SER A 409 -13.51 1.99 -19.39
C SER A 409 -14.72 2.91 -19.18
N GLY A 410 -14.54 4.23 -19.31
CA GLY A 410 -15.62 5.22 -19.15
C GLY A 410 -15.70 5.88 -17.77
N ASN A 411 -14.78 5.58 -16.85
CA ASN A 411 -14.73 6.15 -15.50
C ASN A 411 -13.92 7.47 -15.40
N ASN A 412 -13.70 8.19 -16.51
CA ASN A 412 -12.76 9.32 -16.55
C ASN A 412 -13.26 10.63 -15.91
N SER A 413 -14.56 10.80 -15.67
CA SER A 413 -15.13 12.08 -15.22
C SER A 413 -14.82 12.43 -13.77
N THR A 414 -14.19 11.54 -13.01
CA THR A 414 -13.91 11.71 -11.58
C THR A 414 -12.52 11.21 -11.17
N ILE A 415 -11.59 11.05 -12.13
CA ILE A 415 -10.22 10.64 -11.86
C ILE A 415 -9.31 11.85 -11.94
N TYR A 416 -8.56 12.11 -10.89
CA TYR A 416 -7.60 13.20 -10.80
C TYR A 416 -6.19 12.62 -10.63
N LEU A 417 -5.20 13.20 -11.29
CA LEU A 417 -3.80 12.79 -11.23
C LEU A 417 -2.89 13.97 -10.89
N TYR A 418 -2.03 13.83 -9.88
CA TYR A 418 -1.03 14.83 -9.57
C TYR A 418 0.35 14.23 -9.32
N GLU A 419 1.38 15.03 -9.55
CA GLU A 419 2.76 14.72 -9.20
C GLU A 419 3.24 15.72 -8.15
N TYR A 420 3.80 15.22 -7.06
CA TYR A 420 4.45 16.03 -6.03
C TYR A 420 5.97 16.02 -6.22
N SER A 421 6.55 17.21 -6.31
CA SER A 421 7.98 17.41 -6.58
C SER A 421 8.60 18.51 -5.71
N PHE A 422 7.91 18.91 -4.64
CA PHE A 422 8.43 19.92 -3.72
C PHE A 422 9.76 19.44 -3.10
N PRO A 423 10.85 20.24 -3.14
CA PRO A 423 12.17 19.77 -2.75
C PRO A 423 12.27 19.35 -1.27
N ASN A 424 12.73 18.12 -1.05
CA ASN A 424 13.13 17.64 0.27
C ASN A 424 14.54 18.12 0.62
N ILE A 425 14.68 18.87 1.71
CA ILE A 425 15.97 19.42 2.16
C ILE A 425 16.96 18.31 2.53
N ASN A 426 16.48 17.14 2.98
CA ASN A 426 17.33 16.00 3.31
C ASN A 426 17.84 15.25 2.08
N LEU A 427 17.34 15.50 0.87
CA LEU A 427 17.90 14.91 -0.36
C LEU A 427 19.22 15.56 -0.79
N SER A 428 19.60 16.68 -0.19
CA SER A 428 20.85 17.40 -0.45
C SER A 428 22.12 16.53 -0.28
N VAL A 429 22.01 15.36 0.40
CA VAL A 429 23.10 14.39 0.51
C VAL A 429 23.37 13.59 -0.77
N PHE A 430 22.48 13.63 -1.76
CA PHE A 430 22.69 12.99 -3.06
C PHE A 430 22.85 14.05 -4.16
N PRO A 431 24.10 14.31 -4.61
CA PRO A 431 24.37 15.33 -5.63
C PRO A 431 23.53 15.12 -6.89
N GLY A 432 22.82 16.17 -7.32
CA GLY A 432 21.99 16.15 -8.53
C GLY A 432 20.57 15.58 -8.38
N MET A 433 20.13 15.27 -7.15
CA MET A 433 18.75 14.88 -6.87
C MET A 433 18.01 15.96 -6.06
N THR A 434 17.00 16.56 -6.66
CA THR A 434 16.02 17.44 -6.00
C THR A 434 14.61 16.96 -6.36
N GLY A 435 13.71 16.98 -5.37
CA GLY A 435 12.35 16.49 -5.52
C GLY A 435 11.82 15.95 -4.21
N ALA A 436 10.77 15.14 -4.29
CA ALA A 436 10.10 14.54 -3.15
C ALA A 436 10.31 13.02 -3.12
N LEU A 437 10.46 12.49 -1.91
CA LEU A 437 10.62 11.07 -1.63
C LEU A 437 9.27 10.33 -1.67
N HIS A 438 9.35 9.00 -1.68
CA HIS A 438 8.18 8.12 -1.60
C HIS A 438 7.24 8.50 -0.44
N CYS A 439 5.95 8.68 -0.73
CA CYS A 439 4.90 9.09 0.20
C CYS A 439 5.06 10.46 0.87
N GLU A 440 6.03 11.29 0.48
CA GLU A 440 6.25 12.59 1.11
C GLU A 440 5.09 13.57 0.90
N GLN A 441 4.39 13.46 -0.23
CA GLN A 441 3.19 14.24 -0.53
C GLN A 441 2.08 14.01 0.49
N MET A 442 1.92 12.77 0.95
CA MET A 442 0.97 12.45 2.00
C MET A 442 1.42 13.07 3.34
N GLN A 443 2.71 12.99 3.66
CA GLN A 443 3.27 13.60 4.88
C GLN A 443 3.10 15.12 4.93
N ALA A 444 2.96 15.78 3.77
CA ALA A 444 2.64 17.20 3.70
C ALA A 444 1.30 17.55 4.36
N THR A 445 0.40 16.58 4.51
CA THR A 445 -0.92 16.77 5.13
C THR A 445 -0.93 16.59 6.65
N PHE A 446 0.07 15.88 7.22
CA PHE A 446 0.07 15.52 8.64
C PHE A 446 0.29 16.74 9.54
N ASP A 447 -0.27 16.72 10.74
CA ASP A 447 0.07 17.66 11.80
C ASP A 447 1.44 17.32 12.39
N ARG A 448 2.35 18.29 12.31
CA ARG A 448 3.70 18.19 12.85
C ARG A 448 4.06 19.54 13.46
N ASN A 449 5.15 19.59 14.23
CA ASN A 449 5.69 20.88 14.65
C ASN A 449 6.21 21.62 13.40
N GLU A 450 5.61 22.77 13.08
CA GLU A 450 5.92 23.54 11.89
C GLU A 450 6.79 24.78 12.19
N THR A 451 7.22 24.98 13.45
CA THR A 451 7.94 26.21 13.85
C THR A 451 9.28 26.41 13.15
N SER A 452 9.90 25.34 12.67
CA SER A 452 11.18 25.39 11.94
C SER A 452 11.02 25.30 10.42
N MET A 453 9.79 25.30 9.89
CA MET A 453 9.54 25.22 8.46
C MET A 453 9.68 26.58 7.78
N THR A 454 10.13 26.57 6.52
CA THR A 454 10.17 27.75 5.64
C THR A 454 8.77 28.16 5.20
N GLU A 455 8.62 29.40 4.75
CA GLU A 455 7.33 29.91 4.23
C GLU A 455 6.81 29.06 3.06
N GLU A 456 7.69 28.67 2.13
CA GLU A 456 7.32 27.81 0.99
C GLU A 456 6.81 26.43 1.44
N GLN A 457 7.43 25.84 2.48
CA GLN A 457 6.97 24.58 3.08
C GLN A 457 5.59 24.72 3.72
N LEU A 458 5.33 25.82 4.43
CA LEU A 458 4.02 26.08 5.01
C LEU A 458 2.95 26.26 3.92
N ILE A 459 3.27 26.98 2.85
CA ILE A 459 2.36 27.19 1.72
C ILE A 459 1.98 25.88 1.03
N ILE A 460 2.96 25.04 0.66
CA ILE A 460 2.66 23.77 -0.02
C ILE A 460 1.84 22.84 0.89
N ARG A 461 2.13 22.79 2.19
CA ARG A 461 1.36 22.00 3.16
C ARG A 461 -0.08 22.48 3.29
N ALA A 462 -0.30 23.79 3.37
CA ALA A 462 -1.64 24.37 3.39
C ALA A 462 -2.44 24.00 2.11
N LYS A 463 -1.79 24.05 0.94
CA LYS A 463 -2.41 23.64 -0.33
C LYS A 463 -2.74 22.15 -0.37
N MET A 464 -1.82 21.28 0.09
CA MET A 464 -2.06 19.84 0.17
C MET A 464 -3.22 19.50 1.11
N ARG A 465 -3.28 20.12 2.29
CA ARG A 465 -4.38 19.94 3.24
C ARG A 465 -5.71 20.40 2.66
N ARG A 466 -5.75 21.56 1.99
CA ARG A 466 -6.98 22.06 1.36
C ARG A 466 -7.43 21.14 0.22
N MET A 467 -6.50 20.67 -0.63
CA MET A 467 -6.79 19.71 -1.70
C MET A 467 -7.43 18.42 -1.15
N TYR A 468 -6.87 17.87 -0.07
CA TYR A 468 -7.42 16.69 0.59
C TYR A 468 -8.81 16.97 1.17
N SER A 469 -8.98 18.09 1.88
CA SER A 469 -10.27 18.49 2.45
C SER A 469 -11.35 18.65 1.39
N ASP A 470 -11.04 19.37 0.30
CA ASP A 470 -11.94 19.58 -0.84
C ASP A 470 -12.34 18.23 -1.46
N PHE A 471 -11.37 17.34 -1.67
CA PHE A 471 -11.63 16.04 -2.27
C PHE A 471 -12.45 15.12 -1.36
N ILE A 472 -12.13 15.06 -0.07
CA ILE A 472 -12.87 14.25 0.92
C ILE A 472 -14.34 14.69 0.96
N THR A 473 -14.61 16.00 0.96
CA THR A 473 -15.96 16.55 1.09
C THR A 473 -16.76 16.49 -0.21
N THR A 474 -16.13 16.81 -1.35
CA THR A 474 -16.86 17.02 -2.62
C THR A 474 -16.58 15.97 -3.69
N GLY A 475 -15.51 15.17 -3.56
CA GLY A 475 -14.99 14.33 -4.63
C GLY A 475 -14.24 15.10 -5.72
N ASN A 476 -14.03 16.41 -5.55
CA ASN A 476 -13.26 17.29 -6.44
C ASN A 476 -12.11 17.94 -5.64
N PRO A 477 -10.84 17.84 -6.09
CA PRO A 477 -9.70 18.37 -5.34
C PRO A 477 -9.57 19.91 -5.38
N VAL A 478 -10.42 20.60 -6.15
CA VAL A 478 -10.42 22.07 -6.27
C VAL A 478 -11.83 22.61 -6.03
N SER A 479 -12.05 23.19 -4.85
CA SER A 479 -13.24 23.99 -4.53
C SER A 479 -13.12 25.45 -5.02
N ASP A 480 -14.21 26.23 -4.94
CA ASP A 480 -14.24 27.65 -5.30
C ASP A 480 -13.28 28.51 -4.43
N GLU A 481 -12.94 28.05 -3.23
CA GLU A 481 -12.00 28.70 -2.30
C GLU A 481 -10.58 28.10 -2.39
N SER A 482 -10.33 27.19 -3.34
CA SER A 482 -9.07 26.48 -3.44
C SER A 482 -7.90 27.41 -3.80
N LEU A 483 -6.73 27.09 -3.25
CA LEU A 483 -5.46 27.75 -3.53
C LEU A 483 -4.74 27.14 -4.75
N LEU A 484 -5.39 26.17 -5.42
CA LEU A 484 -4.90 25.49 -6.61
C LEU A 484 -5.55 26.08 -7.88
N PRO A 485 -4.83 26.05 -9.02
CA PRO A 485 -5.43 26.43 -10.29
C PRO A 485 -6.59 25.47 -10.67
N PRO A 486 -7.53 25.91 -11.52
CA PRO A 486 -8.62 25.05 -12.01
C PRO A 486 -8.09 23.74 -12.59
N TRP A 487 -8.62 22.62 -12.14
CA TRP A 487 -8.09 21.28 -12.44
C TRP A 487 -9.22 20.33 -12.83
N SER A 488 -9.26 19.99 -14.11
CA SER A 488 -10.21 19.00 -14.62
C SER A 488 -9.73 17.57 -14.38
N PRO A 489 -10.65 16.59 -14.35
CA PRO A 489 -10.30 15.17 -14.36
C PRO A 489 -9.35 14.81 -15.51
N THR A 490 -8.49 13.84 -15.27
CA THR A 490 -7.53 13.29 -16.22
C THR A 490 -8.20 12.26 -17.14
N ASN A 491 -7.64 12.08 -18.34
CA ASN A 491 -8.14 11.13 -19.34
C ASN A 491 -7.15 9.99 -19.63
N ALA A 492 -7.44 9.16 -20.64
CA ALA A 492 -6.62 8.01 -21.02
C ALA A 492 -5.19 8.39 -21.45
N ASN A 493 -4.96 9.64 -21.85
CA ASN A 493 -3.63 10.18 -22.15
C ASN A 493 -2.90 10.68 -20.89
N ARG A 494 -3.42 10.41 -19.69
CA ARG A 494 -2.87 10.86 -18.40
C ARG A 494 -2.75 12.39 -18.32
N SER A 495 -3.72 13.08 -18.92
CA SER A 495 -3.77 14.54 -19.02
C SER A 495 -5.18 15.08 -18.73
N PRO A 496 -5.29 16.27 -18.12
CA PRO A 496 -4.20 16.98 -17.46
C PRO A 496 -3.78 16.30 -16.15
N TYR A 497 -2.61 16.69 -15.63
CA TYR A 497 -2.22 16.41 -14.25
C TYR A 497 -1.86 17.72 -13.53
N MET A 498 -1.95 17.71 -12.19
CA MET A 498 -1.47 18.82 -11.35
C MET A 498 -0.01 18.60 -10.97
N ALA A 499 0.88 19.50 -11.40
CA ALA A 499 2.27 19.52 -10.95
C ALA A 499 2.38 20.31 -9.64
N MET A 500 2.68 19.61 -8.55
CA MET A 500 2.79 20.13 -7.18
C MET A 500 4.26 20.25 -6.77
N GLY A 501 4.98 21.17 -7.42
CA GLY A 501 6.36 21.56 -7.08
C GLY A 501 6.43 22.91 -6.37
N VAL A 502 7.58 23.58 -6.45
CA VAL A 502 7.72 24.99 -6.03
C VAL A 502 6.75 25.88 -6.82
N ASN A 503 6.66 25.66 -8.13
CA ASN A 503 5.66 26.26 -9.00
C ASN A 503 4.53 25.25 -9.24
N ILE A 504 3.33 25.59 -8.80
CA ILE A 504 2.14 24.75 -8.96
C ILE A 504 1.45 25.12 -10.27
N SER A 505 1.16 24.11 -11.10
CA SER A 505 0.53 24.32 -12.40
C SER A 505 -0.19 23.06 -12.89
N VAL A 506 -1.22 23.26 -13.71
CA VAL A 506 -1.82 22.17 -14.48
C VAL A 506 -1.01 21.98 -15.77
N GLN A 507 -0.61 20.75 -16.05
CA GLN A 507 0.25 20.41 -17.18
C GLN A 507 -0.40 19.35 -18.10
N GLY A 508 0.25 19.10 -19.23
CA GLY A 508 -0.13 18.11 -20.25
C GLY A 508 0.01 16.66 -19.76
N PRO A 509 0.28 15.68 -20.62
CA PRO A 509 0.48 14.29 -20.21
C PRO A 509 1.64 14.11 -19.21
N LEU A 510 1.39 13.38 -18.11
CA LEU A 510 2.45 13.04 -17.15
C LEU A 510 3.38 11.95 -17.71
N TYR A 511 4.69 12.24 -17.79
CA TYR A 511 5.74 11.30 -18.20
C TYR A 511 5.49 10.56 -19.52
N GLU A 512 5.00 11.27 -20.54
CA GLU A 512 4.56 10.69 -21.82
C GLU A 512 5.53 9.67 -22.43
N GLU A 513 6.82 10.00 -22.56
CA GLU A 513 7.82 9.11 -23.16
C GLU A 513 8.03 7.82 -22.35
N ARG A 514 8.14 7.93 -21.02
CA ARG A 514 8.30 6.79 -20.11
C ARG A 514 7.04 5.91 -20.15
N ALA A 515 5.88 6.54 -20.12
CA ALA A 515 4.60 5.84 -20.13
C ALA A 515 4.36 5.10 -21.47
N ASN A 516 4.77 5.69 -22.59
CA ASN A 516 4.70 5.07 -23.92
C ASN A 516 5.64 3.86 -24.07
N LEU A 517 6.86 3.93 -23.53
CA LEU A 517 7.76 2.76 -23.48
C LEU A 517 7.08 1.57 -22.80
N TRP A 518 6.54 1.81 -21.61
CA TRP A 518 5.93 0.75 -20.82
C TRP A 518 4.60 0.28 -21.41
N ASP A 519 3.78 1.17 -21.99
CA ASP A 519 2.56 0.77 -22.71
C ASP A 519 2.85 -0.23 -23.83
N ASP A 520 3.91 -0.02 -24.60
CA ASP A 520 4.32 -0.94 -25.66
C ASP A 520 4.82 -2.28 -25.10
N ILE A 521 5.67 -2.25 -24.06
CA ILE A 521 6.17 -3.47 -23.41
C ILE A 521 5.02 -4.28 -22.79
N TYR A 522 4.16 -3.64 -22.01
CA TYR A 522 3.04 -4.31 -21.34
C TYR A 522 1.92 -4.70 -22.31
N GLY A 523 1.76 -3.99 -23.42
CA GLY A 523 0.85 -4.39 -24.49
C GLY A 523 1.19 -5.75 -25.09
N LYS A 524 2.48 -6.12 -25.10
CA LYS A 524 2.96 -7.39 -25.68
C LYS A 524 3.30 -8.47 -24.65
N TYR A 525 3.87 -8.10 -23.51
CA TYR A 525 4.53 -9.04 -22.59
C TYR A 525 3.85 -9.18 -21.23
N TYR A 526 2.81 -8.40 -20.94
CA TYR A 526 2.16 -8.46 -19.65
C TYR A 526 1.55 -9.83 -19.38
N ARG A 527 1.81 -10.35 -18.17
CA ARG A 527 1.23 -11.56 -17.62
C ARG A 527 0.40 -11.21 -16.41
N ALA A 528 -0.91 -11.47 -16.49
CA ALA A 528 -1.81 -11.32 -15.35
C ALA A 528 -1.42 -12.25 -14.18
N PRO A 529 -1.69 -11.86 -12.92
CA PRO A 529 -1.59 -12.76 -11.78
C PRO A 529 -2.53 -13.97 -11.96
N ILE A 530 -2.07 -15.14 -11.53
CA ILE A 530 -2.82 -16.40 -11.63
C ILE A 530 -3.30 -16.84 -10.24
N PRO A 531 -4.54 -17.34 -10.12
CA PRO A 531 -5.02 -17.89 -8.86
C PRO A 531 -4.30 -19.20 -8.51
N PRO A 532 -4.19 -19.55 -7.22
CA PRO A 532 -3.61 -20.83 -6.79
C PRO A 532 -4.26 -22.03 -7.49
N GLY A 533 -3.46 -23.02 -7.87
CA GLY A 533 -3.94 -24.27 -8.51
C GLY A 533 -4.13 -24.18 -10.03
N ASN A 534 -4.17 -22.99 -10.63
CA ASN A 534 -4.08 -22.83 -12.08
C ASN A 534 -2.61 -22.91 -12.51
N SER A 535 -2.14 -24.11 -12.84
CA SER A 535 -0.85 -24.26 -13.52
C SER A 535 -0.97 -23.76 -14.95
N ALA A 536 -0.76 -22.45 -15.16
CA ALA A 536 -0.23 -22.04 -16.45
C ALA A 536 1.08 -22.83 -16.63
N LYS A 537 1.20 -23.58 -17.73
CA LYS A 537 2.48 -24.17 -18.15
C LYS A 537 3.44 -23.01 -18.45
N ILE A 538 3.98 -22.40 -17.41
CA ILE A 538 5.14 -21.54 -17.53
C ILE A 538 6.24 -22.50 -17.99
N LEU A 539 6.63 -22.37 -19.26
CA LEU A 539 7.81 -23.02 -19.80
C LEU A 539 8.98 -22.59 -18.91
N SER A 540 9.31 -23.41 -17.91
CA SER A 540 10.43 -23.12 -17.04
C SER A 540 11.71 -23.30 -17.85
N ILE A 541 12.34 -22.17 -18.18
CA ILE A 541 13.65 -22.11 -18.87
C ILE A 541 14.76 -22.70 -17.96
N ASN A 542 14.44 -23.06 -16.71
CA ASN A 542 15.35 -23.62 -15.72
C ASN A 542 15.96 -25.00 -16.09
N LYS A 543 15.51 -25.68 -17.15
CA LYS A 543 16.18 -26.90 -17.63
C LYS A 543 17.30 -26.68 -18.65
N VAL A 544 17.41 -25.49 -19.26
CA VAL A 544 18.44 -25.24 -20.29
C VAL A 544 19.75 -24.68 -19.69
N LEU A 545 19.67 -23.93 -18.59
CA LEU A 545 20.85 -23.35 -17.94
C LEU A 545 21.74 -24.39 -17.22
N TRP A 546 21.16 -25.48 -16.71
CA TRP A 546 21.96 -26.59 -16.14
C TRP A 546 22.72 -27.37 -17.21
N ILE A 547 22.21 -27.42 -18.44
CA ILE A 547 22.88 -28.15 -19.54
C ILE A 547 24.03 -27.32 -20.12
N MET A 548 23.95 -25.98 -20.11
CA MET A 548 25.06 -25.14 -20.57
C MET A 548 26.20 -25.01 -19.54
N TYR A 549 25.92 -25.15 -18.24
CA TYR A 549 26.98 -25.10 -17.21
C TYR A 549 27.90 -26.33 -17.22
N ILE A 550 27.41 -27.48 -17.70
CA ILE A 550 28.20 -28.71 -17.83
C ILE A 550 29.10 -28.70 -19.09
N ILE A 551 28.77 -27.88 -20.10
CA ILE A 551 29.50 -27.85 -21.38
C ILE A 551 30.69 -26.88 -21.35
N VAL A 552 30.72 -25.89 -20.44
CA VAL A 552 31.76 -24.85 -20.42
C VAL A 552 32.90 -25.13 -19.42
N PHE A 553 32.77 -26.08 -18.48
CA PHE A 553 33.74 -26.30 -17.40
C PHE A 553 34.34 -27.72 -17.28
N ILE A 554 34.35 -28.52 -18.37
CA ILE A 554 35.21 -29.71 -18.46
C ILE A 554 36.26 -29.50 -19.56
N PRO A 555 37.45 -28.97 -19.24
CA PRO A 555 38.59 -29.11 -20.13
C PRO A 555 39.07 -30.57 -20.08
N ASN A 556 39.09 -31.24 -21.23
CA ASN A 556 39.57 -32.61 -21.49
C ASN A 556 38.57 -33.78 -21.42
N LEU A 557 37.46 -33.71 -22.16
CA LEU A 557 36.73 -34.91 -22.59
C LEU A 557 37.17 -35.44 -23.98
N SER A 558 38.40 -35.15 -24.41
CA SER A 558 39.00 -35.70 -25.64
C SER A 558 40.07 -36.76 -25.39
N VAL A 559 40.37 -37.09 -24.12
CA VAL A 559 41.42 -38.06 -23.74
C VAL A 559 40.83 -39.37 -23.16
N LEU A 560 39.56 -39.42 -22.76
CA LEU A 560 38.97 -40.61 -22.14
C LEU A 560 38.16 -41.54 -23.08
N LEU A 561 37.95 -41.15 -24.34
CA LEU A 561 37.17 -41.95 -25.33
C LEU A 561 38.02 -42.74 -26.34
N ARG A 562 39.34 -42.87 -26.13
CA ARG A 562 40.23 -43.70 -26.98
C ARG A 562 40.77 -44.97 -26.31
N LYS A 563 40.23 -45.41 -25.17
CA LYS A 563 40.72 -46.62 -24.48
C LYS A 563 39.68 -47.69 -24.14
N VAL A 564 38.47 -47.63 -24.70
CA VAL A 564 37.48 -48.71 -24.58
C VAL A 564 36.99 -49.12 -25.97
N THR A 565 37.91 -49.67 -26.76
CA THR A 565 37.63 -50.52 -27.94
C THR A 565 38.90 -51.31 -28.24
N LYS A 566 39.25 -52.25 -27.34
CA LYS A 566 39.96 -53.47 -27.68
C LYS A 566 40.02 -54.40 -26.47
N THR A 567 39.71 -55.67 -26.76
CA THR A 567 40.00 -56.90 -26.02
C THR A 567 39.10 -57.32 -24.84
N TYR A 568 38.32 -58.38 -25.17
CA TYR A 568 37.64 -59.41 -24.37
C TYR A 568 36.42 -59.04 -23.55
#